data_AF-A0A661SFV5-F1
#
_entry.id   AF-A0A661SFV5-F1
#
_cell.length_a   1.000
_cell.length_b   1.000
_cell.length_c   1.000
_cell.angle_alpha   90.00
_cell.angle_beta   90.00
_cell.angle_gamma   90.00
#
_symmetry.space_group_name_H-M   'P 1'
#
loop_
_entity.id
_entity.type
_entity.pdbx_description
1 polymer ?
#
loop_
_entity_poly.entity_id
_entity_poly.type
_entity_poly.pdbx_seq_one_letter_code
_entity_poly.pdbx_strand_id
1 'polypeptide(L)'
;MQKYLYDFKNDLRNRRIFVCFNGPVSQDLMAELGDALKRKMKSEHAGRSKVMSVFSVLVEQAQNIIRYSAEKVPGNNPEENAKEVSQGIIMVGREGNDRYFVLCGNMVESGQVEPLREKLTILQDMSQDELRKYYKEQRRKKPDARSKGAGLGFIEVARKAGRPIAFDFRKADGDFYFFSIKTVI
;
A
#
# COMPACT_ATOMS: atom_id res chain seq x y z
N MET A 1 -25.81 3.92 -12.76
CA MET A 1 -24.85 2.83 -12.44
C MET A 1 -24.08 2.31 -13.64
N GLN A 2 -24.73 1.81 -14.72
CA GLN A 2 -24.00 1.24 -15.88
C GLN A 2 -23.08 2.24 -16.60
N LYS A 3 -23.55 3.46 -16.88
CA LYS A 3 -22.74 4.55 -17.47
C LYS A 3 -21.51 4.88 -16.60
N TYR A 4 -21.72 5.02 -15.29
CA TYR A 4 -20.65 5.26 -14.32
C TYR A 4 -19.55 4.18 -14.35
N LEU A 5 -19.92 2.90 -14.47
CA LEU A 5 -18.93 1.82 -14.54
C LEU A 5 -18.07 1.90 -15.80
N TYR A 6 -18.67 2.27 -16.95
CA TYR A 6 -17.92 2.49 -18.19
C TYR A 6 -16.99 3.70 -18.08
N ASP A 7 -17.47 4.79 -17.50
CA ASP A 7 -16.66 6.00 -17.28
C ASP A 7 -15.49 5.70 -16.32
N PHE A 8 -15.75 5.00 -15.21
CA PHE A 8 -14.71 4.55 -14.29
C PHE A 8 -13.69 3.62 -14.96
N LYS A 9 -14.14 2.68 -15.80
CA LYS A 9 -13.24 1.84 -16.59
C LYS A 9 -12.36 2.68 -17.53
N ASN A 10 -12.90 3.72 -18.15
CA ASN A 10 -12.13 4.63 -19.00
C ASN A 10 -11.13 5.43 -18.17
N ASP A 11 -11.48 5.88 -16.97
CA ASP A 11 -10.57 6.57 -16.06
C ASP A 11 -9.40 5.68 -15.64
N LEU A 12 -9.67 4.43 -15.28
CA LEU A 12 -8.63 3.44 -14.98
C LEU A 12 -7.70 3.25 -16.19
N ARG A 13 -8.26 3.11 -17.40
CA ARG A 13 -7.48 2.98 -18.65
C ARG A 13 -6.61 4.21 -18.91
N ASN A 14 -7.17 5.41 -18.80
CA ASN A 14 -6.47 6.67 -19.04
C ASN A 14 -5.32 6.86 -18.04
N ARG A 15 -5.51 6.43 -16.79
CA ARG A 15 -4.49 6.42 -15.73
C ARG A 15 -3.55 5.21 -15.78
N ARG A 16 -3.72 4.32 -16.78
CA ARG A 16 -2.97 3.06 -16.95
C ARG A 16 -2.98 2.18 -15.68
N ILE A 17 -4.10 2.17 -14.97
CA ILE A 17 -4.36 1.30 -13.83
C ILE A 17 -4.93 -0.02 -14.36
N PHE A 18 -4.32 -1.13 -13.94
CA PHE A 18 -4.70 -2.47 -14.40
C PHE A 18 -5.12 -3.40 -13.26
N VAL A 19 -4.86 -3.02 -12.00
CA VAL A 19 -5.47 -3.61 -10.80
C VAL A 19 -6.12 -2.48 -10.01
N CYS A 20 -7.38 -2.65 -9.63
CA CYS A 20 -8.08 -1.79 -8.68
C CYS A 20 -8.96 -2.68 -7.81
N PHE A 21 -8.75 -2.62 -6.51
CA PHE A 21 -9.53 -3.34 -5.51
C PHE A 21 -9.98 -2.37 -4.43
N ASN A 22 -11.23 -2.46 -3.99
CA ASN A 22 -11.78 -1.71 -2.87
C ASN A 22 -12.60 -2.66 -2.01
N GLY A 23 -12.20 -2.88 -0.76
CA GLY A 23 -12.88 -3.82 0.14
C GLY A 23 -12.00 -4.36 1.27
N PRO A 24 -12.41 -5.48 1.91
CA PRO A 24 -11.66 -6.12 2.99
C PRO A 24 -10.31 -6.65 2.49
N VAL A 25 -9.22 -6.28 3.15
CA VAL A 25 -7.86 -6.70 2.79
C VAL A 25 -7.44 -7.91 3.63
N SER A 26 -7.15 -9.03 2.97
CA SER A 26 -6.71 -10.27 3.59
C SER A 26 -5.42 -10.81 2.95
N GLN A 27 -4.80 -11.82 3.58
CA GLN A 27 -3.63 -12.50 3.00
C GLN A 27 -3.99 -13.24 1.71
N ASP A 28 -5.15 -13.88 1.66
CA ASP A 28 -5.63 -14.61 0.48
C ASP A 28 -5.82 -13.66 -0.72
N LEU A 29 -6.40 -12.48 -0.48
CA LEU A 29 -6.51 -11.44 -1.51
C LEU A 29 -5.12 -11.06 -2.07
N MET A 30 -4.09 -11.01 -1.23
CA MET A 30 -2.73 -10.69 -1.71
C MET A 30 -2.16 -11.76 -2.62
N ALA A 31 -2.47 -13.04 -2.37
CA ALA A 31 -2.07 -14.12 -3.26
C ALA A 31 -2.75 -13.98 -4.64
N GLU A 32 -4.06 -13.74 -4.65
CA GLU A 32 -4.83 -13.56 -5.88
C GLU A 32 -4.40 -12.33 -6.69
N LEU A 33 -4.28 -11.17 -6.04
CA LEU A 33 -3.79 -9.94 -6.67
C LEU A 33 -2.35 -10.10 -7.15
N GLY A 34 -1.52 -10.84 -6.41
CA GLY A 34 -0.15 -11.15 -6.80
C GLY A 34 -0.07 -11.91 -8.11
N ASP A 35 -0.94 -12.89 -8.33
CA ASP A 35 -0.95 -13.66 -9.56
C ASP A 35 -1.54 -12.89 -10.75
N ALA A 36 -2.58 -12.08 -10.52
CA ALA A 36 -3.09 -11.16 -11.53
C ALA A 36 -2.03 -10.15 -11.96
N LEU A 37 -1.33 -9.55 -11.00
CA LEU A 37 -0.23 -8.62 -11.20
C LEU A 37 0.90 -9.26 -12.03
N LYS A 38 1.39 -10.44 -11.62
CA LYS A 38 2.45 -11.16 -12.33
C LYS A 38 2.07 -11.44 -13.78
N ARG A 39 0.84 -11.92 -14.04
CA ARG A 39 0.37 -12.21 -15.40
C ARG A 39 0.36 -10.96 -16.27
N LYS A 40 -0.21 -9.86 -15.74
CA LYS A 40 -0.31 -8.59 -16.47
C LYS A 40 1.06 -7.97 -16.75
N MET A 41 1.96 -7.93 -15.78
CA MET A 41 3.29 -7.36 -15.99
C MET A 41 4.14 -8.21 -16.95
N LYS A 42 4.00 -9.53 -16.92
CA LYS A 42 4.68 -10.43 -17.87
C LYS A 42 4.21 -10.21 -19.31
N SER A 43 2.91 -10.01 -19.54
CA SER A 43 2.42 -9.71 -20.90
C SER A 43 2.88 -8.34 -21.41
N GLU A 44 3.28 -7.44 -20.51
CA GLU A 44 3.94 -6.17 -20.83
C GLU A 44 5.47 -6.27 -20.85
N HIS A 45 6.04 -7.48 -20.89
CA HIS A 45 7.48 -7.74 -20.97
C HIS A 45 8.30 -7.19 -19.79
N ALA A 46 7.67 -7.00 -18.62
CA ALA A 46 8.38 -6.57 -17.42
C ALA A 46 9.35 -7.67 -16.94
N GLY A 47 10.58 -7.27 -16.62
CA GLY A 47 11.58 -8.17 -16.06
C GLY A 47 11.19 -8.72 -14.68
N ARG A 48 11.62 -9.95 -14.37
CA ARG A 48 11.29 -10.66 -13.12
C ARG A 48 11.58 -9.83 -11.86
N SER A 49 12.70 -9.10 -11.82
CA SER A 49 13.07 -8.24 -10.68
C SER A 49 12.05 -7.12 -10.43
N LYS A 50 11.55 -6.49 -11.52
CA LYS A 50 10.53 -5.44 -11.42
C LYS A 50 9.21 -6.02 -10.91
N VAL A 51 8.78 -7.17 -11.43
CA VAL A 51 7.56 -7.87 -10.97
C VAL A 51 7.63 -8.17 -9.48
N MET A 52 8.75 -8.72 -9.00
CA MET A 52 8.92 -9.01 -7.57
C MET A 52 8.94 -7.76 -6.70
N SER A 53 9.51 -6.66 -7.21
CA SER A 53 9.54 -5.38 -6.50
C SER A 53 8.14 -4.79 -6.34
N VAL A 54 7.33 -4.80 -7.41
CA VAL A 54 5.93 -4.35 -7.36
C VAL A 54 5.10 -5.22 -6.43
N PHE A 55 5.22 -6.54 -6.54
CA PHE A 55 4.50 -7.46 -5.65
C PHE A 55 4.90 -7.28 -4.18
N SER A 56 6.18 -7.11 -3.89
CA SER A 56 6.63 -6.91 -2.52
C SER A 56 6.12 -5.59 -1.93
N VAL A 57 6.13 -4.50 -2.71
CA VAL A 57 5.53 -3.22 -2.26
C VAL A 57 4.03 -3.37 -2.05
N LEU A 58 3.32 -4.09 -2.92
CA LEU A 58 1.90 -4.38 -2.75
C LEU A 58 1.61 -5.08 -1.42
N VAL A 59 2.39 -6.12 -1.08
CA VAL A 59 2.23 -6.86 0.18
C VAL A 59 2.45 -5.97 1.40
N GLU A 60 3.53 -5.18 1.41
CA GLU A 60 3.82 -4.26 2.51
C GLU A 60 2.73 -3.20 2.67
N GLN A 61 2.22 -2.64 1.56
CA GLN A 61 1.15 -1.65 1.60
C GLN A 61 -0.19 -2.24 2.05
N ALA A 62 -0.48 -3.49 1.67
CA ALA A 62 -1.65 -4.19 2.18
C ALA A 62 -1.55 -4.49 3.68
N GLN A 63 -0.36 -4.85 4.17
CA GLN A 63 -0.11 -4.97 5.60
C GLN A 63 -0.27 -3.64 6.34
N ASN A 64 0.10 -2.52 5.71
CA ASN A 64 -0.18 -1.18 6.24
C ASN A 64 -1.69 -0.92 6.35
N ILE A 65 -2.49 -1.27 5.34
CA ILE A 65 -3.95 -1.18 5.42
C ILE A 65 -4.48 -2.05 6.58
N ILE A 66 -4.08 -3.32 6.64
CA ILE A 66 -4.50 -4.26 7.69
C ILE A 66 -4.22 -3.69 9.09
N ARG A 67 -3.10 -2.98 9.23
CA ARG A 67 -2.63 -2.44 10.48
C ARG A 67 -3.29 -1.11 10.89
N TYR A 68 -3.45 -0.21 9.94
CA TYR A 68 -3.81 1.19 10.22
C TYR A 68 -5.26 1.54 9.89
N SER A 69 -5.99 0.66 9.19
CA SER A 69 -7.39 0.98 8.86
C SER A 69 -8.24 1.12 10.12
N ALA A 70 -8.87 2.27 10.24
CA ALA A 70 -9.94 2.53 11.19
C ALA A 70 -11.27 1.93 10.73
N GLU A 71 -11.42 1.69 9.42
CA GLU A 71 -12.61 1.04 8.87
C GLU A 71 -12.40 -0.48 8.85
N LYS A 72 -13.30 -1.20 9.52
CA LYS A 72 -13.21 -2.64 9.71
C LYS A 72 -14.59 -3.31 9.61
N VAL A 73 -14.61 -4.55 9.14
CA VAL A 73 -15.83 -5.37 8.99
C VAL A 73 -15.68 -6.72 9.69
N PRO A 74 -16.79 -7.39 10.06
CA PRO A 74 -16.74 -8.76 10.57
C PRO A 74 -16.05 -9.70 9.57
N GLY A 75 -15.25 -10.64 10.07
CA GLY A 75 -14.64 -11.69 9.26
C GLY A 75 -15.70 -12.69 8.74
N ASN A 76 -15.40 -13.33 7.60
CA ASN A 76 -16.34 -14.24 6.93
C ASN A 76 -16.30 -15.70 7.43
N ASN A 77 -15.44 -16.03 8.41
CA ASN A 77 -15.22 -17.40 8.84
C ASN A 77 -15.68 -17.65 10.29
N PRO A 78 -16.58 -18.64 10.54
CA PRO A 78 -17.07 -18.98 11.88
C PRO A 78 -16.00 -19.49 12.86
N GLU A 79 -14.90 -20.05 12.36
CA GLU A 79 -13.74 -20.45 13.18
C GLU A 79 -12.78 -19.28 13.44
N GLU A 80 -12.90 -18.20 12.66
CA GLU A 80 -12.20 -16.92 12.82
C GLU A 80 -13.09 -15.82 13.41
N ASN A 81 -14.19 -16.22 14.07
CA ASN A 81 -15.30 -15.42 14.64
C ASN A 81 -14.92 -14.30 15.66
N ALA A 82 -13.70 -13.76 15.62
CA ALA A 82 -13.27 -12.65 16.47
C ALA A 82 -12.29 -11.66 15.81
N LYS A 83 -11.92 -11.82 14.53
CA LYS A 83 -10.99 -10.88 13.88
C LYS A 83 -11.69 -10.02 12.84
N GLU A 84 -11.86 -8.76 13.20
CA GLU A 84 -12.22 -7.70 12.28
C GLU A 84 -11.24 -7.64 11.09
N VAL A 85 -11.76 -7.46 9.88
CA VAL A 85 -10.97 -7.31 8.64
C VAL A 85 -10.95 -5.85 8.22
N SER A 86 -9.76 -5.32 8.01
CA SER A 86 -9.53 -3.92 7.62
C SER A 86 -9.94 -3.65 6.19
N GLN A 87 -10.66 -2.56 5.97
CA GLN A 87 -11.03 -2.06 4.64
C GLN A 87 -9.92 -1.20 4.04
N GLY A 88 -9.82 -1.22 2.72
CA GLY A 88 -9.00 -0.27 1.99
C GLY A 88 -9.15 -0.36 0.49
N ILE A 89 -8.43 0.52 -0.19
CA ILE A 89 -8.34 0.57 -1.65
C ILE A 89 -6.89 0.35 -2.07
N ILE A 90 -6.72 -0.45 -3.12
CA ILE A 90 -5.43 -0.82 -3.71
C ILE A 90 -5.53 -0.60 -5.21
N MET A 91 -4.60 0.15 -5.76
CA MET A 91 -4.44 0.37 -7.19
C MET A 91 -3.01 0.04 -7.62
N VAL A 92 -2.87 -0.69 -8.73
CA VAL A 92 -1.59 -0.91 -9.38
C VAL A 92 -1.70 -0.48 -10.83
N GLY A 93 -0.73 0.32 -11.25
CA GLY A 93 -0.71 0.89 -12.60
C GLY A 93 0.69 1.20 -13.08
N ARG A 94 0.75 1.92 -14.20
CA ARG A 94 1.99 2.33 -14.85
C ARG A 94 2.07 3.84 -14.94
N GLU A 95 3.24 4.39 -14.61
CA GLU A 95 3.55 5.82 -14.76
C GLU A 95 4.65 5.98 -15.81
N GLY A 96 4.34 6.72 -16.88
CA GLY A 96 5.25 6.87 -18.02
C GLY A 96 5.53 5.55 -18.74
N ASN A 97 6.75 5.41 -19.27
CA ASN A 97 7.10 4.32 -20.18
C ASN A 97 7.71 3.08 -19.50
N ASP A 98 8.15 3.12 -18.24
CA ASP A 98 8.81 1.94 -17.64
C ASP A 98 8.71 1.84 -16.11
N ARG A 99 7.85 2.66 -15.49
CA ARG A 99 7.67 2.66 -14.04
C ARG A 99 6.30 2.13 -13.69
N TYR A 100 6.26 1.28 -12.68
CA TYR A 100 5.01 0.82 -12.10
C TYR A 100 4.73 1.66 -10.86
N PHE A 101 3.48 1.71 -10.42
CA PHE A 101 3.18 2.26 -9.12
C PHE A 101 2.19 1.38 -8.37
N VAL A 102 2.32 1.39 -7.05
CA VAL A 102 1.32 0.90 -6.11
C VAL A 102 0.77 2.10 -5.38
N LEU A 103 -0.54 2.29 -5.40
CA LEU A 103 -1.26 3.32 -4.67
C LEU A 103 -2.27 2.63 -3.75
N CYS A 104 -2.15 2.87 -2.46
CA CYS A 104 -3.05 2.33 -1.47
C CYS A 104 -3.69 3.45 -0.66
N GLY A 105 -4.86 3.19 -0.08
CA GLY A 105 -5.46 4.08 0.91
C GLY A 105 -6.46 3.39 1.81
N ASN A 106 -6.68 3.98 2.99
CA ASN A 106 -7.59 3.49 4.01
C ASN A 106 -7.99 4.63 4.95
N MET A 107 -9.09 4.48 5.68
CA MET A 107 -9.44 5.40 6.75
C MET A 107 -8.48 5.23 7.93
N VAL A 108 -8.14 6.33 8.61
CA VAL A 108 -7.34 6.35 9.84
C VAL A 108 -7.98 7.31 10.84
N GLU A 109 -7.79 7.04 12.13
CA GLU A 109 -8.19 7.96 13.20
C GLU A 109 -7.29 9.21 13.21
N SER A 110 -7.83 10.34 13.66
CA SER A 110 -7.12 11.62 13.79
C SER A 110 -5.82 11.48 14.59
N GLY A 111 -5.83 10.67 15.66
CA GLY A 111 -4.65 10.39 16.48
C GLY A 111 -3.52 9.65 15.76
N GLN A 112 -3.79 9.02 14.60
CA GLN A 112 -2.76 8.36 13.79
C GLN A 112 -2.13 9.29 12.73
N VAL A 113 -2.74 10.44 12.44
CA VAL A 113 -2.31 11.32 11.34
C VAL A 113 -0.90 11.85 11.55
N GLU A 114 -0.66 12.55 12.67
CA GLU A 114 0.66 13.16 12.93
C GLU A 114 1.78 12.12 13.11
N PRO A 115 1.59 11.03 13.88
CA PRO A 115 2.61 9.97 13.98
C PRO A 115 2.97 9.33 12.63
N LEU A 116 1.99 9.13 11.74
CA LEU A 116 2.25 8.60 10.40
C LEU A 116 2.92 9.64 9.52
N ARG A 117 2.47 10.91 9.57
CA ARG A 117 3.03 12.02 8.80
C ARG A 117 4.51 12.21 9.12
N GLU A 118 4.86 12.38 10.39
CA GLU A 118 6.26 12.55 10.83
C GLU A 118 7.15 11.42 10.31
N LYS A 119 6.70 10.18 10.49
CA LYS A 119 7.42 8.99 10.05
C LYS A 119 7.60 8.96 8.53
N LEU A 120 6.56 9.26 7.76
CA LEU A 120 6.60 9.20 6.30
C LEU A 120 7.37 10.37 5.69
N THR A 121 7.31 11.57 6.28
CA THR A 121 8.13 12.72 5.88
C THR A 121 9.61 12.40 6.02
N ILE A 122 10.03 11.83 7.17
CA ILE A 122 11.43 11.40 7.37
C ILE A 122 11.88 10.44 6.26
N LEU A 123 11.04 9.47 5.87
CA LEU A 123 11.38 8.51 4.82
C LEU A 123 11.35 9.11 3.41
N GLN A 124 10.48 10.09 3.17
CA GLN A 124 10.38 10.81 1.91
C GLN A 124 11.64 11.64 1.63
N ASP A 125 12.24 12.21 2.67
CA ASP A 125 13.42 13.09 2.58
C ASP A 125 14.76 12.33 2.55
N MET A 126 14.78 11.04 2.89
CA MET A 126 16.00 10.23 2.85
C MET A 126 16.39 9.83 1.42
N SER A 127 17.70 9.88 1.15
CA SER A 127 18.31 9.26 -0.03
C SER A 127 18.25 7.73 0.02
N GLN A 128 18.50 7.08 -1.11
CA GLN A 128 18.51 5.61 -1.19
C GLN A 128 19.56 4.96 -0.28
N ASP A 129 20.72 5.59 -0.10
CA ASP A 129 21.76 5.05 0.78
C ASP A 129 21.43 5.27 2.27
N GLU A 130 20.81 6.41 2.62
CA GLU A 130 20.26 6.64 3.95
C GLU A 130 19.15 5.63 4.29
N LEU A 131 18.22 5.39 3.37
CA LEU A 131 17.16 4.40 3.54
C LEU A 131 17.73 2.99 3.77
N ARG A 132 18.79 2.60 3.04
CA ARG A 132 19.48 1.32 3.23
C ARG A 132 20.16 1.22 4.59
N LYS A 133 20.84 2.29 5.02
CA LYS A 133 21.50 2.37 6.33
C LYS A 133 20.45 2.31 7.44
N TYR A 134 19.41 3.14 7.35
CA TYR A 134 18.31 3.22 8.30
C TYR A 134 17.59 1.88 8.45
N TYR A 135 17.30 1.18 7.35
CA TYR A 135 16.71 -0.16 7.42
C TYR A 135 17.60 -1.16 8.18
N LYS A 136 18.92 -1.16 7.92
CA LYS A 136 19.86 -2.04 8.62
C LYS A 136 19.90 -1.74 10.12
N GLU A 137 19.88 -0.46 10.49
CA GLU A 137 19.84 -0.03 11.89
C GLU A 137 18.54 -0.46 12.58
N GLN A 138 17.39 -0.19 11.97
CA GLN A 138 16.08 -0.53 12.53
C GLN A 138 15.89 -2.04 12.66
N ARG A 139 16.43 -2.85 11.73
CA ARG A 139 16.39 -4.32 11.81
C ARG A 139 17.24 -4.90 12.94
N ARG A 140 18.29 -4.18 13.40
CA ARG A 140 19.16 -4.61 14.51
C ARG A 140 18.59 -4.23 15.89
N LYS A 141 17.71 -3.22 15.96
CA LYS A 141 17.03 -2.86 17.21
C LYS A 141 16.06 -3.97 17.60
N LYS A 142 15.99 -4.30 18.89
CA LYS A 142 14.94 -5.21 19.39
C LYS A 142 13.57 -4.59 19.06
N PRO A 143 12.58 -5.36 18.62
CA PRO A 143 11.24 -4.84 18.41
C PRO A 143 10.77 -4.19 19.71
N ASP A 144 10.42 -2.91 19.66
CA ASP A 144 9.82 -2.25 20.81
C ASP A 144 8.51 -2.96 21.15
N ALA A 145 8.14 -3.09 22.42
CA ALA A 145 6.96 -3.85 22.83
C ALA A 145 5.66 -3.29 22.20
N ARG A 146 5.66 -1.98 21.86
CA ARG A 146 4.59 -1.30 21.10
C ARG A 146 4.76 -1.38 19.58
N SER A 147 5.97 -1.68 19.10
CA SER A 147 6.31 -1.83 17.69
C SER A 147 6.58 -3.30 17.37
N LYS A 148 5.52 -4.12 17.33
CA LYS A 148 5.53 -5.40 16.61
C LYS A 148 5.82 -5.14 15.12
N GLY A 149 7.10 -5.02 14.75
CA GLY A 149 7.57 -4.79 13.37
C GLY A 149 7.16 -3.48 12.70
N ALA A 150 6.59 -2.52 13.44
CA ALA A 150 5.81 -1.40 12.94
C ALA A 150 6.52 -0.40 12.05
N GLY A 151 7.84 -0.31 12.15
CA GLY A 151 8.65 0.63 11.39
C GLY A 151 9.04 0.12 10.00
N LEU A 152 9.21 -1.19 9.86
CA LEU A 152 10.00 -1.74 8.77
C LEU A 152 9.29 -1.70 7.42
N GLY A 153 7.97 -1.89 7.39
CA GLY A 153 7.23 -1.95 6.13
C GLY A 153 7.31 -0.66 5.31
N PHE A 154 7.08 0.50 5.92
CA PHE A 154 7.24 1.78 5.21
C PHE A 154 8.69 2.04 4.77
N ILE A 155 9.69 1.62 5.56
CA ILE A 155 11.11 1.74 5.18
C ILE A 155 11.40 0.82 3.97
N GLU A 156 10.84 -0.39 3.98
CA GLU A 156 10.98 -1.36 2.90
C GLU A 156 10.33 -0.88 1.60
N VAL A 157 9.16 -0.26 1.71
CA VAL A 157 8.47 0.42 0.59
C VAL A 157 9.34 1.56 0.04
N ALA A 158 9.83 2.47 0.91
CA ALA A 158 10.64 3.60 0.49
C ALA A 158 11.96 3.17 -0.19
N ARG A 159 12.62 2.11 0.32
CA ARG A 159 13.83 1.53 -0.27
C ARG A 159 13.63 0.93 -1.66
N LYS A 160 12.43 0.46 -1.98
CA LYS A 160 12.11 -0.11 -3.29
C LYS A 160 11.56 0.92 -4.27
N ALA A 161 11.30 2.13 -3.79
CA ALA A 161 10.76 3.20 -4.60
C ALA A 161 11.85 3.78 -5.52
N GLY A 162 11.54 3.94 -6.81
CA GLY A 162 12.36 4.64 -7.79
C GLY A 162 12.18 6.17 -7.77
N ARG A 163 11.37 6.69 -6.85
CA ARG A 163 11.13 8.11 -6.51
C ARG A 163 10.81 8.22 -5.02
N PRO A 164 10.96 9.39 -4.38
CA PRO A 164 10.42 9.62 -3.05
C PRO A 164 8.96 9.15 -2.97
N ILE A 165 8.60 8.49 -1.86
CA ILE A 165 7.21 8.09 -1.62
C ILE A 165 6.34 9.35 -1.56
N ALA A 166 5.11 9.27 -2.08
CA ALA A 166 4.14 10.35 -1.96
C ALA A 166 2.99 9.88 -1.08
N PHE A 167 2.53 10.72 -0.16
CA PHE A 167 1.43 10.38 0.72
C PHE A 167 0.59 11.62 1.02
N ASP A 168 -0.65 11.40 1.40
CA ASP A 168 -1.59 12.47 1.74
C ASP A 168 -2.58 11.99 2.82
N PHE A 169 -3.11 12.95 3.57
CA PHE A 169 -4.16 12.75 4.55
C PHE A 169 -5.29 13.73 4.25
N ARG A 170 -6.38 13.22 3.69
CA ARG A 170 -7.57 14.01 3.40
C ARG A 170 -8.57 13.86 4.53
N LYS A 171 -9.02 14.96 5.14
CA LYS A 171 -10.11 14.90 6.13
C LYS A 171 -11.35 14.27 5.49
N ALA A 172 -11.89 13.24 6.14
CA ALA A 172 -13.08 12.53 5.68
C ALA A 172 -14.30 13.02 6.45
N ASP A 173 -14.72 12.32 7.50
CA ASP A 173 -15.83 12.68 8.38
C ASP A 173 -15.46 12.44 9.85
N GLY A 174 -16.06 13.21 10.76
CA GLY A 174 -15.78 13.18 12.19
C GLY A 174 -14.28 13.27 12.51
N ASP A 175 -13.81 12.30 13.30
CA ASP A 175 -12.41 12.16 13.71
C ASP A 175 -11.59 11.26 12.77
N PHE A 176 -12.03 11.08 11.52
CA PHE A 176 -11.35 10.23 10.55
C PHE A 176 -10.75 11.00 9.36
N TYR A 177 -9.63 10.46 8.88
CA TYR A 177 -8.93 10.93 7.70
C TYR A 177 -8.76 9.76 6.72
N PHE A 178 -8.84 10.05 5.42
CA PHE A 178 -8.42 9.13 4.40
C PHE A 178 -6.92 9.27 4.17
N PHE A 179 -6.15 8.27 4.59
CA PHE A 179 -4.73 8.16 4.31
C PHE A 179 -4.52 7.52 2.95
N SER A 180 -3.61 8.08 2.15
CA SER A 180 -3.17 7.47 0.90
C SER A 180 -1.66 7.53 0.74
N ILE A 181 -1.08 6.51 0.11
CA ILE A 181 0.36 6.42 -0.17
C ILE A 181 0.58 5.82 -1.56
N LYS A 182 1.39 6.52 -2.36
CA LYS A 182 1.82 6.13 -3.70
C LYS A 182 3.31 5.84 -3.70
N THR A 183 3.68 4.68 -4.24
CA THR A 183 5.06 4.25 -4.43
C THR A 183 5.30 3.97 -5.90
N VAL A 184 6.23 4.69 -6.51
CA VAL A 184 6.66 4.48 -7.91
C VAL A 184 7.90 3.58 -7.91
N ILE A 185 7.91 2.55 -8.77
CA ILE A 185 8.88 1.43 -8.76
C ILE A 185 9.60 1.32 -10.09
#